data_AF-A0A7S4QEV9-F1
#
_entry.id   AF-A0A7S4QEV9-F1
#
_cell.length_a   1.000
_cell.length_b   1.000
_cell.length_c   1.000
_cell.angle_alpha   90.00
_cell.angle_beta   90.00
_cell.angle_gamma   90.00
#
_symmetry.space_group_name_H-M   'P 1'
#
loop_
_entity.id
_entity.type
_entity.pdbx_description
1 polymer ?
#
loop_
_entity_poly.entity_id
_entity_poly.type
_entity_poly.pdbx_seq_one_letter_code
_entity_poly.pdbx_strand_id
1 'polypeptide(L)'
;MYMDRVVNNHRPEFTICSLNIHRLLVTSIVLAAKFYDDIYYSNTFYAKVAGLRTKELNALEALLLKKLGWQLHVQPREYEQYRLHMMLVNGGAVQSPQD
;
A
#
# COMPACT_ATOMS: atom_id res chain seq x y z
N MET A 1 0.99 -5.74 0.88
CA MET A 1 -0.34 -6.07 0.31
C MET A 1 -0.64 -5.30 -0.96
N TYR A 2 -0.96 -3.99 -0.95
CA TYR A 2 -1.37 -3.29 -2.19
C TYR A 2 -0.35 -3.32 -3.32
N MET A 3 0.93 -3.08 -3.00
CA MET A 3 2.01 -3.17 -4.00
C MET A 3 2.10 -4.58 -4.60
N ASP A 4 2.02 -5.61 -3.76
CA ASP A 4 2.08 -7.01 -4.19
C ASP A 4 0.87 -7.39 -5.06
N ARG A 5 -0.35 -7.03 -4.64
CA ARG A 5 -1.57 -7.22 -5.45
C ARG A 5 -1.44 -6.59 -6.83
N VAL A 6 -0.97 -5.35 -6.92
CA VAL A 6 -0.85 -4.63 -8.21
C VAL A 6 0.20 -5.27 -9.11
N VAL A 7 1.35 -5.64 -8.55
CA VAL A 7 2.40 -6.34 -9.28
C VAL A 7 1.92 -7.69 -9.78
N ASN A 8 1.32 -8.51 -8.92
CA ASN A 8 0.88 -9.85 -9.29
C ASN A 8 -0.26 -9.83 -10.31
N ASN A 9 -1.19 -8.86 -10.21
CA ASN A 9 -2.32 -8.75 -11.13
C ASN A 9 -1.95 -8.19 -12.53
N HIS A 10 -0.80 -7.50 -12.66
CA HIS A 10 -0.41 -6.80 -13.89
C HIS A 10 0.95 -7.23 -14.44
N ARG A 11 1.48 -8.37 -14.00
CA ARG A 11 2.68 -8.94 -14.61
C ARG A 11 2.35 -9.53 -15.98
N PRO A 12 3.22 -9.33 -17.00
CA PRO A 12 4.54 -8.68 -16.94
C PRO A 12 4.54 -7.16 -17.20
N GLU A 13 3.40 -6.57 -17.58
CA GLU A 13 3.27 -5.16 -18.01
C GLU A 13 3.74 -4.16 -16.95
N PHE A 14 3.57 -4.50 -15.66
CA PHE A 14 4.01 -3.67 -14.54
C PHE A 14 5.09 -4.37 -13.70
N THR A 15 6.30 -3.79 -13.70
CA THR A 15 7.44 -4.25 -12.89
C THR A 15 7.95 -3.12 -12.01
N ILE A 16 8.31 -3.43 -10.76
CA ILE A 16 8.87 -2.44 -9.82
C ILE A 16 10.32 -2.13 -10.21
N CYS A 17 10.66 -0.85 -10.25
CA CYS A 17 12.03 -0.36 -10.45
C CYS A 17 12.28 0.90 -9.62
N SER A 18 13.53 1.36 -9.57
CA SER A 18 13.94 2.56 -8.81
C SER A 18 13.18 3.83 -9.22
N LEU A 19 12.67 3.89 -10.46
CA LEU A 19 11.94 5.05 -10.98
C LEU A 19 10.47 5.09 -10.55
N ASN A 20 9.85 3.95 -10.19
CA ASN A 20 8.43 3.89 -9.87
C ASN A 20 8.13 3.54 -8.40
N ILE A 21 9.09 2.92 -7.68
CA ILE A 21 8.86 2.41 -6.33
C ILE A 21 8.44 3.50 -5.34
N HIS A 22 9.07 4.67 -5.39
CA HIS A 22 8.74 5.78 -4.51
C HIS A 22 7.27 6.21 -4.64
N ARG A 23 6.82 6.39 -5.89
CA ARG A 23 5.43 6.78 -6.20
C ARG A 23 4.46 5.68 -5.78
N LEU A 24 4.77 4.44 -6.12
CA LEU A 24 3.94 3.28 -5.77
C LEU A 24 3.77 3.14 -4.26
N LEU A 25 4.86 3.27 -3.49
CA LEU A 25 4.86 3.15 -2.05
C LEU A 25 4.02 4.25 -1.39
N VAL A 26 4.29 5.52 -1.75
CA VAL A 26 3.55 6.67 -1.22
C VAL A 26 2.06 6.52 -1.49
N THR A 27 1.67 6.23 -2.72
CA THR A 27 0.25 6.09 -3.07
C THR A 27 -0.40 4.91 -2.35
N SER A 28 0.33 3.79 -2.18
CA SER A 28 -0.17 2.64 -1.41
C SER A 28 -0.45 3.00 0.05
N ILE A 29 0.43 3.78 0.69
CA ILE A 29 0.26 4.24 2.07
C ILE A 29 -0.93 5.18 2.18
N VAL A 30 -1.06 6.16 1.27
CA VAL A 30 -2.18 7.12 1.29
C VAL A 30 -3.52 6.42 1.12
N LEU A 31 -3.63 5.47 0.19
CA LEU A 31 -4.86 4.67 0.02
C LEU A 31 -5.18 3.84 1.26
N ALA A 32 -4.16 3.28 1.93
CA ALA A 32 -4.36 2.51 3.15
C ALA A 32 -4.88 3.41 4.28
N ALA A 33 -4.23 4.55 4.52
CA ALA A 33 -4.63 5.50 5.56
C ALA A 33 -6.07 5.98 5.36
N LYS A 34 -6.43 6.38 4.13
CA LYS A 34 -7.81 6.83 3.84
C LYS A 34 -8.88 5.75 3.95
N PHE A 35 -8.51 4.49 3.75
CA PHE A 35 -9.48 3.38 3.77
C PHE A 35 -9.65 2.79 5.18
N TYR A 36 -8.59 2.80 5.98
CA TYR A 36 -8.56 2.13 7.28
C TYR A 36 -8.57 3.07 8.49
N ASP A 37 -8.02 4.27 8.37
CA ASP A 37 -7.92 5.18 9.51
C ASP A 37 -9.17 6.07 9.57
N ASP A 38 -9.78 6.19 10.74
CA ASP A 38 -10.91 7.10 10.97
C ASP A 38 -10.52 8.58 10.80
N ILE A 39 -9.24 8.88 11.02
CA ILE A 39 -8.65 10.22 10.91
C ILE A 39 -7.47 10.16 9.95
N TYR A 40 -7.59 10.84 8.81
CA TYR A 40 -6.54 10.94 7.79
C TYR A 40 -6.31 12.39 7.36
N TYR A 41 -5.15 12.67 6.76
CA TYR A 41 -4.78 14.02 6.31
C TYR A 41 -5.23 14.31 4.87
N SER A 42 -5.22 15.60 4.49
CA SER A 42 -5.51 15.99 3.10
C SER A 42 -4.43 15.53 2.12
N ASN A 43 -4.79 15.37 0.85
CA ASN A 43 -3.81 15.05 -0.20
C ASN A 43 -2.73 16.09 -0.35
N THR A 44 -3.02 17.36 -0.08
CA THR A 44 -2.00 18.42 -0.08
C THR A 44 -0.96 18.17 1.00
N PHE A 45 -1.37 17.70 2.18
CA PHE A 45 -0.46 17.34 3.25
C PHE A 45 0.40 16.12 2.89
N TYR A 46 -0.22 15.03 2.46
CA TYR A 46 0.52 13.82 2.04
C TYR A 46 1.48 14.10 0.88
N ALA A 47 1.05 14.88 -0.13
CA ALA A 47 1.89 15.24 -1.26
C ALA A 47 3.10 16.08 -0.82
N LYS A 48 2.91 17.02 0.11
CA LYS A 48 4.01 17.82 0.67
C LYS A 48 5.04 16.95 1.38
N VAL A 49 4.61 16.00 2.22
CA VAL A 49 5.50 15.06 2.92
C VAL A 49 6.24 14.15 1.94
N ALA A 50 5.54 13.69 0.90
CA ALA A 50 6.12 12.81 -0.12
C ALA A 50 6.95 13.54 -1.19
N GLY A 51 7.07 14.87 -1.15
CA GLY A 51 7.76 15.63 -2.19
C GLY A 51 7.10 15.54 -3.58
N LEU A 52 5.77 15.34 -3.62
CA LEU A 52 4.96 15.26 -4.84
C LEU A 52 4.12 16.51 -5.03
N ARG A 53 3.67 16.75 -6.26
CA ARG A 53 2.62 17.75 -6.52
C ARG A 53 1.27 17.16 -6.09
N THR A 54 0.37 17.96 -5.50
CA THR A 54 -0.98 17.46 -5.11
C THR A 54 -1.74 16.85 -6.28
N LYS A 55 -1.70 17.49 -7.47
CA LYS A 55 -2.34 16.96 -8.68
C LYS A 55 -1.77 15.59 -9.11
N GLU A 56 -0.48 15.40 -8.90
CA GLU A 56 0.20 14.14 -9.21
C GLU A 56 -0.20 13.04 -8.23
N LEU A 57 -0.24 13.32 -6.92
CA LEU A 57 -0.74 12.35 -5.95
C LEU A 57 -2.19 11.96 -6.22
N ASN A 58 -3.06 12.92 -6.53
CA ASN A 58 -4.46 12.65 -6.90
C ASN A 58 -4.56 11.71 -8.11
N ALA A 59 -3.75 11.94 -9.14
CA ALA A 59 -3.74 11.09 -10.33
C ALA A 59 -3.20 9.69 -10.04
N LEU A 60 -2.16 9.58 -9.19
CA LEU A 60 -1.60 8.30 -8.77
C LEU A 60 -2.59 7.49 -7.95
N GLU A 61 -3.33 8.11 -7.03
CA GLU A 61 -4.40 7.42 -6.27
C GLU A 61 -5.46 6.85 -7.20
N ALA A 62 -5.98 7.66 -8.13
CA ALA A 62 -6.97 7.21 -9.10
C ALA A 62 -6.44 6.05 -9.98
N LEU A 63 -5.17 6.12 -10.40
CA LEU A 63 -4.51 5.06 -11.17
C LEU A 63 -4.38 3.77 -10.34
N LEU A 64 -3.94 3.88 -9.10
CA LEU A 64 -3.71 2.72 -8.23
C LEU A 64 -5.03 2.05 -7.84
N LEU A 65 -6.08 2.83 -7.54
CA LEU A 65 -7.44 2.32 -7.31
C LEU A 65 -7.97 1.52 -8.50
N LYS A 66 -7.78 2.03 -9.72
CA LYS A 66 -8.14 1.33 -10.96
C LYS A 66 -7.36 0.03 -11.11
N LYS A 67 -6.04 0.04 -10.87
CA LYS A 67 -5.20 -1.16 -10.92
C LYS A 67 -5.54 -2.17 -9.82
N LEU A 68 -6.06 -1.74 -8.69
CA LEU A 68 -6.55 -2.63 -7.64
C LEU A 68 -7.96 -3.18 -7.93
N GLY A 69 -8.64 -2.72 -8.98
CA GLY A 69 -10.05 -3.06 -9.21
C GLY A 69 -10.94 -2.67 -8.03
N TRP A 70 -10.58 -1.60 -7.31
CA TRP A 70 -11.24 -1.14 -6.09
C TRP A 70 -11.28 -2.18 -4.95
N GLN A 71 -10.42 -3.21 -5.00
CA GLN A 71 -10.27 -4.18 -3.92
C GLN A 71 -9.26 -3.68 -2.88
N LEU A 72 -9.69 -2.75 -2.02
CA LEU A 72 -8.87 -2.20 -0.93
C LEU A 72 -9.01 -3.00 0.37
N HIS A 73 -10.15 -3.65 0.58
CA HIS A 73 -10.33 -4.46 1.78
C HIS A 73 -9.32 -5.62 1.83
N VAL A 74 -8.53 -5.63 2.88
CA VAL A 74 -7.61 -6.67 3.32
C VAL A 74 -8.33 -7.48 4.38
N GLN A 75 -8.49 -8.77 4.08
CA GLN A 75 -9.08 -9.71 5.02
C GLN A 75 -8.11 -9.96 6.18
N PRO A 76 -8.59 -10.19 7.42
CA PRO A 76 -7.73 -10.48 8.57
C PRO A 76 -6.74 -11.62 8.32
N ARG A 77 -7.17 -12.66 7.60
CA ARG A 77 -6.32 -13.79 7.21
C ARG A 77 -5.16 -13.37 6.31
N GLU A 78 -5.41 -12.51 5.33
CA GLU A 78 -4.34 -12.00 4.45
C GLU A 78 -3.40 -11.13 5.26
N TYR A 79 -3.94 -10.26 6.13
CA TYR A 79 -3.12 -9.44 7.01
C TYR A 79 -2.14 -10.29 7.84
N GLU A 80 -2.66 -11.34 8.46
CA GLU A 80 -1.89 -12.24 9.31
C GLU A 80 -0.79 -12.98 8.54
N GLN A 81 -1.06 -13.43 7.32
CA GLN A 81 -0.06 -14.08 6.47
C GLN A 81 1.15 -13.18 6.20
N TYR A 82 0.92 -11.91 5.87
CA TYR A 82 2.00 -10.94 5.67
C TYR A 82 2.71 -10.58 6.96
N ARG A 83 1.99 -10.46 8.08
CA ARG A 83 2.56 -10.18 9.40
C ARG A 83 3.54 -11.30 9.79
N LEU A 84 3.11 -12.56 9.70
CA LEU A 84 3.94 -13.73 9.99
C LEU A 84 5.16 -13.80 9.05
N HIS A 85 4.97 -13.55 7.75
CA HIS A 85 6.08 -13.52 6.81
C HIS A 85 7.14 -12.49 7.20
N MET A 86 6.74 -11.26 7.56
CA MET A 86 7.68 -10.23 8.02
C MET A 86 8.38 -10.61 9.34
N MET A 87 7.67 -11.23 10.28
CA MET A 87 8.26 -11.69 11.54
C MET A 87 9.34 -12.75 11.32
N LEU A 88 9.07 -13.72 10.44
CA LEU A 88 10.01 -14.78 10.10
C LEU A 88 11.28 -14.22 9.43
N VAL A 89 11.12 -13.29 8.47
CA VAL A 89 12.26 -12.67 7.78
C VAL A 89 13.11 -11.83 8.75
N ASN A 90 12.50 -11.21 9.75
CA ASN A 90 13.21 -10.39 10.75
C ASN A 90 13.73 -11.19 11.96
N GLY A 91 13.57 -12.52 12.00
CA GLY A 91 13.99 -13.36 13.14
C GLY A 91 13.20 -13.14 14.43
N GLY A 92 12.03 -12.50 14.36
CA GLY A 92 11.17 -12.23 15.52
C GLY A 92 10.37 -13.47 15.92
N ALA A 93 10.36 -13.79 17.22
CA ALA A 93 9.55 -14.88 17.76
C ALA A 93 8.05 -14.65 17.49
N VAL A 94 7.36 -15.67 17.00
CA VAL A 94 5.90 -15.66 16.81
C VAL A 94 5.25 -15.61 18.19
N GLN A 95 4.78 -14.43 18.61
CA GLN A 95 3.88 -14.35 19.75
C GLN A 95 2.50 -14.81 19.30
N SER A 96 2.03 -15.89 19.91
CA SER A 96 0.69 -16.44 19.75
C SER A 96 -0.38 -15.39 20.08
N PRO A 97 -1.55 -15.41 19.41
CA PRO A 97 -2.64 -14.49 19.72
C PRO A 97 -3.03 -14.63 21.19
N GLN A 98 -3.09 -13.52 21.93
CA GLN A 98 -3.84 -13.48 23.19
C GLN A 98 -5.34 -13.44 22.84
N ASP A 99 -6.10 -14.22 23.59
CA ASP A 99 -7.54 -14.51 23.44
C ASP A 99 -8.45 -13.28 23.23
#